data_AF-E4ZYY5-F1
#
_entry.id   AF-E4ZYY5-F1
#
_cell.length_a   1.000
_cell.length_b   1.000
_cell.length_c   1.000
_cell.angle_alpha   90.00
_cell.angle_beta   90.00
_cell.angle_gamma   90.00
#
_symmetry.space_group_name_H-M   'P 1'
#
loop_
_entity.id
_entity.type
_entity.pdbx_description
1 polymer ?
#
loop_
_entity_poly.entity_id
_entity_poly.type
_entity_poly.pdbx_seq_one_letter_code
_entity_poly.pdbx_strand_id
1 'polypeptide(L)'
;MDAQPITNNTAGAPESTQNKILETGAGMTQNFAPTQRICAHLNAFHAYAHDPKRAPVEANHYCAHLNEDVRQCILYDSAEPGARIIGIGEGFFLVCFSNPYVLLCKGFASSPYNHEYMITPALFSTLPPSEQKLWHTHVFEVKSGMLTMPRPAHIPASVWSVAENKEMEQVIHLYGKIYHLWQTDRGDALPLGEPQLMTSYTAEDQMPGFKERLGERDARFGGDWRERKAAREYIAVPELGGEADATWKEGGAGGGK
;
A
#
# COMPACT_ATOMS: atom_id res chain seq x y z
N MET A 1 12.94 21.45 -21.14
CA MET A 1 12.24 20.35 -20.43
C MET A 1 13.32 19.68 -19.62
N ASP A 2 13.39 20.01 -18.34
CA ASP A 2 14.43 19.49 -17.46
C ASP A 2 14.25 17.98 -17.30
N ALA A 3 15.36 17.26 -17.16
CA ALA A 3 15.32 15.81 -16.93
C ALA A 3 14.44 15.53 -15.71
N GLN A 4 13.57 14.52 -15.80
CA GLN A 4 12.81 14.08 -14.63
C GLN A 4 13.80 13.76 -13.50
N PRO A 5 13.59 14.30 -12.29
CA PRO A 5 14.48 14.02 -11.17
C PRO A 5 14.40 12.53 -10.86
N ILE A 6 15.52 11.82 -11.01
CA ILE A 6 15.64 10.41 -10.58
C ILE A 6 16.00 10.44 -9.10
N THR A 7 15.10 9.98 -8.26
CA THR A 7 15.28 9.96 -6.80
C THR A 7 15.79 8.62 -6.28
N ASN A 8 15.95 7.63 -7.15
CA ASN A 8 16.44 6.30 -6.81
C ASN A 8 17.91 6.08 -7.27
N ASN A 9 18.66 5.24 -6.55
CA ASN A 9 20.05 4.88 -6.87
C ASN A 9 20.14 3.53 -7.62
N THR A 10 19.22 3.26 -8.56
CA THR A 10 19.26 1.99 -9.31
C THR A 10 20.46 1.89 -10.25
N ALA A 11 20.87 0.66 -10.55
CA ALA A 11 21.97 0.41 -11.48
C ALA A 11 21.58 0.77 -12.92
N GLY A 12 22.44 1.52 -13.61
CA GLY A 12 22.24 1.88 -15.01
C GLY A 12 22.69 3.31 -15.32
N ALA A 13 22.68 3.68 -16.61
CA ALA A 13 22.82 5.07 -17.03
C ALA A 13 21.46 5.78 -16.95
N PRO A 14 21.41 7.11 -16.76
CA PRO A 14 20.18 7.87 -16.84
C PRO A 14 19.48 7.68 -18.19
N GLU A 15 18.16 7.85 -18.21
CA GLU A 15 17.36 7.81 -19.43
C GLU A 15 17.90 8.77 -20.49
N SER A 16 18.20 8.22 -21.67
CA SER A 16 18.70 8.98 -22.81
C SER A 16 17.63 9.95 -23.32
N THR A 17 18.07 11.05 -23.95
CA THR A 17 17.15 11.99 -24.62
C THR A 17 16.26 11.29 -25.64
N GLN A 18 16.78 10.27 -26.32
CA GLN A 18 16.02 9.47 -27.27
C GLN A 18 14.89 8.71 -26.58
N ASN A 19 15.15 8.02 -25.47
CA ASN A 19 14.13 7.28 -24.73
C ASN A 19 13.05 8.22 -24.20
N LYS A 20 13.42 9.37 -23.64
CA LYS A 20 12.46 10.38 -23.18
C LYS A 20 11.50 10.85 -24.27
N ILE A 21 12.01 11.06 -25.49
CA ILE A 21 11.19 11.43 -26.65
C ILE A 21 10.24 10.28 -27.03
N LEU A 22 10.75 9.05 -27.07
CA LEU A 22 9.96 7.87 -27.38
C LEU A 22 8.85 7.63 -26.34
N GLU A 23 9.17 7.75 -25.05
CA GLU A 23 8.24 7.62 -23.94
C GLU A 23 7.17 8.72 -23.96
N THR A 24 7.54 9.95 -24.30
CA THR A 24 6.57 11.04 -24.49
C THR A 24 5.60 10.71 -25.63
N GLY A 25 6.12 10.24 -26.76
CA GLY A 25 5.29 9.80 -27.89
C GLY A 25 4.38 8.61 -27.55
N ALA A 26 4.89 7.64 -26.80
CA ALA A 26 4.12 6.51 -26.28
C ALA A 26 3.02 7.00 -25.31
N GLY A 27 3.36 7.90 -24.39
CA GLY A 27 2.43 8.56 -23.46
C GLY A 27 1.23 9.20 -24.14
N MET A 28 1.43 9.75 -25.34
CA MET A 28 0.38 10.40 -26.13
C MET A 28 -0.46 9.43 -26.98
N THR A 29 0.04 8.22 -27.28
CA THR A 29 -0.57 7.30 -28.25
C THR A 29 -1.11 6.01 -27.63
N GLN A 30 -0.53 5.57 -26.51
CA GLN A 30 -0.92 4.35 -25.82
C GLN A 30 -2.14 4.60 -24.93
N ASN A 31 -2.98 3.58 -24.79
CA ASN A 31 -4.14 3.63 -23.91
C ASN A 31 -3.78 3.08 -22.52
N PHE A 32 -3.73 3.97 -21.53
CA PHE A 32 -3.44 3.65 -20.13
C PHE A 32 -4.71 3.50 -19.27
N ALA A 33 -5.86 3.16 -19.87
CA ALA A 33 -7.13 3.06 -19.17
C ALA A 33 -7.09 2.29 -17.84
N PRO A 34 -6.35 1.17 -17.68
CA PRO A 34 -6.29 0.49 -16.38
C PRO A 34 -5.60 1.30 -15.27
N THR A 35 -4.50 2.00 -15.57
CA THR A 35 -3.77 2.79 -14.57
C THR A 35 -4.49 4.11 -14.25
N GLN A 36 -5.35 4.60 -15.15
CA GLN A 36 -6.21 5.76 -14.90
C GLN A 36 -7.29 5.53 -13.84
N ARG A 37 -7.51 4.28 -13.38
CA ARG A 37 -8.46 3.98 -12.29
C ARG A 37 -7.87 4.23 -10.89
N ILE A 38 -6.58 4.53 -10.78
CA ILE A 38 -5.96 4.88 -9.50
C ILE A 38 -6.61 6.15 -8.95
N CYS A 39 -7.25 6.04 -7.80
CA CYS A 39 -8.04 7.10 -7.18
C CYS A 39 -7.53 7.52 -5.80
N ALA A 40 -6.63 6.75 -5.20
CA ALA A 40 -6.06 7.05 -3.88
C ALA A 40 -4.54 6.84 -3.86
N HIS A 41 -3.85 7.74 -3.16
CA HIS A 41 -2.45 7.59 -2.76
C HIS A 41 -2.42 7.49 -1.24
N LEU A 42 -1.93 6.36 -0.72
CA LEU A 42 -1.72 6.13 0.70
C LEU A 42 -0.23 5.89 0.97
N ASN A 43 0.22 6.23 2.17
CA ASN A 43 1.59 5.97 2.62
C ASN A 43 1.58 5.30 3.99
N ALA A 44 2.30 4.18 4.09
CA ALA A 44 2.38 3.32 5.26
C ALA A 44 3.77 2.68 5.40
N PHE A 45 3.94 1.84 6.42
CA PHE A 45 5.17 1.08 6.65
C PHE A 45 4.85 -0.40 6.85
N HIS A 46 5.61 -1.25 6.17
CA HIS A 46 5.47 -2.69 6.27
C HIS A 46 6.65 -3.33 7.03
N ALA A 47 6.36 -4.44 7.70
CA ALA A 47 7.33 -5.35 8.29
C ALA A 47 7.46 -6.63 7.45
N TYR A 48 8.64 -7.25 7.43
CA TYR A 48 8.82 -8.58 6.86
C TYR A 48 8.12 -9.61 7.75
N ALA A 49 7.19 -10.40 7.21
CA ALA A 49 6.42 -11.33 8.04
C ALA A 49 7.29 -12.41 8.72
N HIS A 50 8.44 -12.77 8.15
CA HIS A 50 9.38 -13.75 8.68
C HIS A 50 10.47 -13.14 9.59
N ASP A 51 10.73 -11.84 9.49
CA ASP A 51 11.70 -11.10 10.29
C ASP A 51 11.16 -9.68 10.59
N PRO A 52 10.12 -9.58 11.43
CA PRO A 52 9.35 -8.36 11.57
C PRO A 52 10.05 -7.26 12.37
N LYS A 53 11.22 -7.57 12.94
CA LYS A 53 12.09 -6.61 13.65
C LYS A 53 13.13 -5.97 12.74
N ARG A 54 13.25 -6.43 11.49
CA ARG A 54 14.06 -5.78 10.45
C ARG A 54 13.55 -4.36 10.19
N ALA A 55 14.40 -3.54 9.57
CA ALA A 55 14.07 -2.18 9.22
C ALA A 55 12.70 -2.12 8.48
N PRO A 56 11.75 -1.30 8.94
CA PRO A 56 10.48 -1.09 8.26
C PRO A 56 10.70 -0.62 6.82
N VAL A 57 9.89 -1.12 5.90
CA VAL A 57 9.88 -0.66 4.51
C VAL A 57 8.74 0.33 4.33
N GLU A 58 9.05 1.59 4.05
CA GLU A 58 8.05 2.58 3.65
C GLU A 58 7.45 2.21 2.30
N ALA A 59 6.14 2.28 2.17
CA ALA A 59 5.43 1.97 0.95
C ALA A 59 4.42 3.07 0.58
N ASN A 60 4.41 3.40 -0.71
CA ASN A 60 3.47 4.34 -1.33
C ASN A 60 2.48 3.54 -2.18
N HIS A 61 1.24 3.50 -1.74
CA HIS A 61 0.16 2.70 -2.30
C HIS A 61 -0.66 3.58 -3.23
N TYR A 62 -0.67 3.22 -4.52
CA TYR A 62 -1.50 3.86 -5.53
C TYR A 62 -2.64 2.89 -5.86
N CYS A 63 -3.80 3.16 -5.26
CA CYS A 63 -4.89 2.21 -5.16
C CYS A 63 -6.05 2.52 -6.10
N ALA A 64 -6.73 1.47 -6.54
CA ALA A 64 -7.99 1.51 -7.26
C ALA A 64 -8.99 0.52 -6.64
N HIS A 65 -10.24 0.92 -6.51
CA HIS A 65 -11.35 0.01 -6.17
C HIS A 65 -11.68 -0.83 -7.38
N LEU A 66 -11.59 -2.16 -7.28
CA LEU A 66 -12.10 -3.06 -8.33
C LEU A 66 -13.63 -3.14 -8.27
N ASN A 67 -14.16 -3.22 -7.06
CA ASN A 67 -15.57 -3.17 -6.69
C ASN A 67 -15.66 -2.66 -5.23
N GLU A 68 -16.85 -2.74 -4.62
CA GLU A 68 -17.09 -2.30 -3.24
C GLU A 68 -16.29 -3.11 -2.20
N ASP A 69 -15.91 -4.34 -2.53
CA ASP A 69 -15.29 -5.29 -1.59
C ASP A 69 -13.79 -5.47 -1.76
N VAL A 70 -13.25 -5.08 -2.91
CA VAL A 70 -11.87 -5.38 -3.31
C VAL A 70 -11.18 -4.12 -3.80
N ARG A 71 -10.06 -3.82 -3.15
CA ARG A 71 -9.13 -2.77 -3.58
C ARG A 71 -7.80 -3.39 -3.93
N GLN A 72 -7.14 -2.81 -4.93
CA GLN A 72 -5.82 -3.25 -5.38
C GLN A 72 -4.89 -2.04 -5.48
N CYS A 73 -3.61 -2.24 -5.14
CA CYS A 73 -2.63 -1.16 -5.14
C CYS A 73 -1.33 -1.56 -5.87
N ILE A 74 -0.74 -0.57 -6.54
CA ILE A 74 0.66 -0.59 -7.00
C ILE A 74 1.50 0.08 -5.92
N LEU A 75 2.64 -0.53 -5.58
CA LEU A 75 3.48 -0.09 -4.47
C LEU A 75 4.81 0.44 -4.96
N TYR A 76 5.16 1.64 -4.47
CA TYR A 76 6.43 2.29 -4.75
C TYR A 76 7.20 2.59 -3.48
N ASP A 77 8.54 2.62 -3.56
CA ASP A 77 9.41 3.01 -2.44
C ASP A 77 9.40 4.51 -2.14
N SER A 78 8.89 5.33 -3.05
CA SER A 78 8.74 6.77 -2.88
C SER A 78 7.55 7.29 -3.68
N ALA A 79 7.16 8.54 -3.42
CA ALA A 79 6.12 9.24 -4.18
C ALA A 79 6.69 10.10 -5.32
N GLU A 80 8.00 10.10 -5.50
CA GLU A 80 8.70 10.97 -6.44
C GLU A 80 8.77 10.36 -7.85
N PRO A 81 8.98 11.18 -8.90
CA PRO A 81 9.30 10.67 -10.23
C PRO A 81 10.47 9.69 -10.18
N GLY A 82 10.38 8.62 -10.98
CA GLY A 82 11.39 7.56 -11.00
C GLY A 82 11.38 6.67 -9.77
N ALA A 83 10.35 6.65 -8.92
CA ALA A 83 10.26 5.69 -7.83
C ALA A 83 10.34 4.22 -8.31
N ARG A 84 10.94 3.34 -7.49
CA ARG A 84 10.99 1.91 -7.80
C ARG A 84 9.65 1.29 -7.45
N ILE A 85 9.13 0.46 -8.35
CA ILE A 85 8.02 -0.43 -8.02
C ILE A 85 8.58 -1.54 -7.12
N ILE A 86 8.08 -1.62 -5.89
CA ILE A 86 8.60 -2.56 -4.87
C ILE A 86 7.76 -3.81 -4.71
N GLY A 87 6.55 -3.82 -5.25
CA GLY A 87 5.75 -5.02 -5.45
C GLY A 87 5.44 -5.15 -6.93
N ILE A 88 5.80 -6.31 -7.51
CA ILE A 88 5.39 -7.08 -8.72
C ILE A 88 4.60 -8.38 -8.43
N GLY A 89 3.44 -8.70 -9.02
CA GLY A 89 2.69 -9.92 -8.74
C GLY A 89 2.29 -10.58 -10.05
N GLU A 90 2.95 -11.68 -10.39
CA GLU A 90 2.55 -12.59 -11.46
C GLU A 90 1.11 -13.08 -11.22
N GLY A 91 0.24 -12.84 -12.20
CA GLY A 91 -1.19 -13.10 -12.09
C GLY A 91 -1.52 -14.58 -12.25
N PHE A 92 -2.06 -15.19 -11.19
CA PHE A 92 -3.01 -16.29 -11.30
C PHE A 92 -3.99 -16.25 -10.12
N PHE A 93 -5.09 -15.51 -10.27
CA PHE A 93 -6.29 -15.71 -9.45
C PHE A 93 -7.55 -15.53 -10.31
N LEU A 94 -8.24 -16.66 -10.51
CA LEU A 94 -9.57 -16.77 -11.06
C LEU A 94 -10.56 -16.50 -9.92
N VAL A 95 -11.44 -15.50 -10.05
CA VAL A 95 -12.63 -15.39 -9.19
C VAL A 95 -13.86 -15.49 -10.07
N CYS A 96 -14.47 -16.68 -10.07
CA CYS A 96 -15.85 -16.89 -10.49
C CYS A 96 -16.78 -16.50 -9.34
N PHE A 97 -17.85 -15.74 -9.61
CA PHE A 97 -19.24 -16.20 -9.44
C PHE A 97 -20.22 -15.20 -10.08
N SER A 98 -21.31 -15.78 -10.59
CA SER A 98 -22.43 -15.20 -11.33
C SER A 98 -23.54 -14.70 -10.41
N ASN A 99 -24.07 -13.49 -10.65
CA ASN A 99 -25.46 -13.14 -10.29
C ASN A 99 -26.00 -11.99 -11.19
N PRO A 100 -27.22 -12.07 -11.76
CA PRO A 100 -27.61 -11.24 -12.90
C PRO A 100 -28.70 -10.22 -12.55
N TYR A 101 -28.40 -9.12 -11.85
CA TYR A 101 -29.35 -8.01 -11.77
C TYR A 101 -28.62 -6.66 -11.78
N VAL A 102 -28.64 -6.02 -12.98
CA VAL A 102 -28.28 -4.61 -13.30
C VAL A 102 -26.77 -4.31 -13.29
N LEU A 103 -26.00 -4.19 -14.39
CA LEU A 103 -26.09 -3.58 -15.73
C LEU A 103 -25.69 -2.09 -15.85
N LEU A 104 -24.37 -1.82 -15.76
CA LEU A 104 -23.60 -0.99 -16.72
C LEU A 104 -22.08 -1.11 -16.44
N CYS A 105 -21.50 -2.29 -16.72
CA CYS A 105 -20.05 -2.44 -16.85
C CYS A 105 -19.71 -2.57 -18.34
N LYS A 106 -19.34 -1.47 -18.99
CA LYS A 106 -18.61 -1.53 -20.26
C LYS A 106 -17.12 -1.46 -19.97
N GLY A 107 -16.41 -2.54 -20.30
CA GLY A 107 -14.94 -2.59 -20.37
C GLY A 107 -14.28 -3.47 -19.31
N PHE A 108 -14.39 -4.79 -19.46
CA PHE A 108 -13.44 -5.72 -18.82
C PHE A 108 -12.07 -5.53 -19.46
N ALA A 109 -11.14 -4.95 -18.72
CA ALA A 109 -9.71 -5.12 -18.91
C ALA A 109 -9.10 -5.25 -17.50
N SER A 110 -9.10 -6.48 -16.99
CA SER A 110 -8.34 -6.86 -15.79
C SER A 110 -6.86 -6.73 -16.14
N SER A 111 -6.23 -5.63 -15.72
CA SER A 111 -4.78 -5.44 -15.83
C SER A 111 -4.09 -6.16 -14.68
N PRO A 112 -3.17 -7.10 -14.93
CA PRO A 112 -2.45 -7.81 -13.87
C PRO A 112 -1.23 -7.01 -13.42
N TYR A 113 -1.35 -6.21 -12.37
CA TYR A 113 -0.19 -5.70 -11.60
C TYR A 113 -0.65 -5.41 -10.15
N ASN A 114 -0.73 -6.46 -9.31
CA ASN A 114 -1.27 -6.31 -7.95
C ASN A 114 -0.31 -6.79 -6.88
N HIS A 115 -0.10 -5.96 -5.86
CA HIS A 115 0.92 -6.22 -4.83
C HIS A 115 0.37 -6.09 -3.43
N GLU A 116 -0.71 -5.35 -3.25
CA GLU A 116 -1.55 -5.47 -2.08
C GLU A 116 -3.01 -5.61 -2.51
N TYR A 117 -3.69 -6.60 -1.92
CA TYR A 117 -5.13 -6.70 -1.95
C TYR A 117 -5.67 -6.32 -0.59
N MET A 118 -6.70 -5.47 -0.59
CA MET A 118 -7.52 -5.23 0.58
C MET A 118 -8.91 -5.79 0.33
N ILE A 119 -9.39 -6.59 1.28
CA ILE A 119 -10.72 -7.22 1.20
C ILE A 119 -11.56 -6.92 2.44
N THR A 120 -12.87 -6.94 2.27
CA THR A 120 -13.83 -6.77 3.37
C THR A 120 -13.83 -7.99 4.31
N PRO A 121 -14.30 -7.83 5.56
CA PRO A 121 -14.45 -8.94 6.51
C PRO A 121 -15.33 -10.08 5.96
N ALA A 122 -16.33 -9.74 5.13
CA ALA A 122 -17.18 -10.71 4.47
C ALA A 122 -16.36 -11.68 3.60
N LEU A 123 -15.48 -11.17 2.73
CA LEU A 123 -14.59 -12.01 1.92
C LEU A 123 -13.54 -12.72 2.76
N PHE A 124 -12.93 -12.01 3.72
CA PHE A 124 -11.89 -12.57 4.58
C PHE A 124 -12.36 -13.81 5.35
N SER A 125 -13.60 -13.78 5.86
CA SER A 125 -14.20 -14.89 6.60
C SER A 125 -14.36 -16.18 5.78
N THR A 126 -14.35 -16.07 4.43
CA THR A 126 -14.44 -17.23 3.53
C THR A 126 -13.11 -17.92 3.29
N LEU A 127 -11.98 -17.29 3.66
CA LEU A 127 -10.66 -17.82 3.44
C LEU A 127 -10.33 -18.96 4.43
N PRO A 128 -9.60 -20.00 4.00
CA PRO A 128 -9.14 -21.04 4.92
C PRO A 128 -8.16 -20.44 5.95
N PRO A 129 -8.07 -20.99 7.17
CA PRO A 129 -7.21 -20.44 8.23
C PRO A 129 -5.74 -20.29 7.84
N SER A 130 -5.20 -21.20 7.01
CA SER A 130 -3.82 -21.10 6.51
C SER A 130 -3.61 -19.88 5.61
N GLU A 131 -4.62 -19.51 4.83
CA GLU A 131 -4.60 -18.33 3.97
C GLU A 131 -4.77 -17.08 4.80
N GLN A 132 -5.71 -17.05 5.76
CA GLN A 132 -5.93 -15.91 6.67
C GLN A 132 -4.65 -15.45 7.39
N LYS A 133 -3.72 -16.36 7.70
CA LYS A 133 -2.41 -16.05 8.31
C LYS A 133 -1.50 -15.18 7.42
N LEU A 134 -1.77 -15.11 6.13
CA LEU A 134 -1.03 -14.28 5.17
C LEU A 134 -1.58 -12.84 5.09
N TRP A 135 -2.63 -12.53 5.86
CA TRP A 135 -3.27 -11.23 5.87
C TRP A 135 -3.03 -10.50 7.19
N HIS A 136 -3.08 -9.18 7.13
CA HIS A 136 -2.93 -8.29 8.27
C HIS A 136 -4.11 -7.32 8.37
N THR A 137 -4.30 -6.71 9.55
CA THR A 137 -5.33 -5.70 9.77
C THR A 137 -4.75 -4.28 9.66
N HIS A 138 -5.58 -3.31 9.30
CA HIS A 138 -5.16 -1.90 9.16
C HIS A 138 -5.45 -1.05 10.41
N VAL A 139 -5.88 -1.68 11.51
CA VAL A 139 -6.36 -0.98 12.71
C VAL A 139 -5.29 -0.08 13.29
N PHE A 140 -4.10 -0.64 13.54
CA PHE A 140 -3.01 0.12 14.12
C PHE A 140 -2.56 1.22 13.19
N GLU A 141 -2.49 0.98 11.88
CA GLU A 141 -2.04 2.00 10.92
C GLU A 141 -2.95 3.22 10.94
N VAL A 142 -4.27 2.99 10.92
CA VAL A 142 -5.27 4.05 10.98
C VAL A 142 -5.20 4.78 12.32
N LYS A 143 -5.26 4.04 13.44
CA LYS A 143 -5.39 4.63 14.79
C LYS A 143 -4.10 5.28 15.28
N SER A 144 -2.94 4.82 14.84
CA SER A 144 -1.65 5.40 15.24
C SER A 144 -1.30 6.69 14.49
N GLY A 145 -2.04 7.04 13.42
CA GLY A 145 -1.63 8.11 12.50
C GLY A 145 -0.49 7.69 11.56
N MET A 146 -0.10 6.41 11.55
CA MET A 146 0.89 5.87 10.63
C MET A 146 0.37 5.86 9.20
N LEU A 147 -0.86 5.45 8.94
CA LEU A 147 -1.44 5.51 7.59
C LEU A 147 -1.85 6.95 7.27
N THR A 148 -1.37 7.49 6.16
CA THR A 148 -1.72 8.84 5.69
C THR A 148 -2.12 8.82 4.23
N MET A 149 -3.00 9.72 3.84
CA MET A 149 -3.30 10.05 2.45
C MET A 149 -2.56 11.36 2.14
N PRO A 150 -1.47 11.37 1.36
CA PRO A 150 -0.69 12.59 1.15
C PRO A 150 -1.52 13.72 0.52
N ARG A 151 -1.42 14.92 1.09
CA ARG A 151 -2.25 16.06 0.71
C ARG A 151 -1.80 16.67 -0.63
N PRO A 152 -2.69 16.83 -1.62
CA PRO A 152 -2.40 17.60 -2.82
C PRO A 152 -2.10 19.06 -2.47
N ALA A 153 -1.04 19.63 -3.05
CA ALA A 153 -0.50 20.94 -2.66
C ALA A 153 -1.55 22.07 -2.65
N HIS A 154 -2.51 22.04 -3.57
CA HIS A 154 -3.53 23.07 -3.79
C HIS A 154 -4.80 22.89 -2.93
N ILE A 155 -4.90 21.81 -2.14
CA ILE A 155 -6.06 21.55 -1.28
C ILE A 155 -5.77 22.02 0.16
N PRO A 156 -6.64 22.82 0.79
CA PRO A 156 -6.48 23.24 2.19
C PRO A 156 -6.44 22.05 3.15
N ALA A 157 -5.58 22.12 4.17
CA ALA A 157 -5.38 21.02 5.13
C ALA A 157 -6.67 20.64 5.89
N SER A 158 -7.51 21.61 6.23
CA SER A 158 -8.79 21.36 6.94
C SER A 158 -9.82 20.63 6.08
N VAL A 159 -9.80 20.83 4.76
CA VAL A 159 -10.67 20.10 3.83
C VAL A 159 -10.11 18.71 3.61
N TRP A 160 -8.79 18.61 3.45
CA TRP A 160 -8.11 17.34 3.23
C TRP A 160 -8.26 16.38 4.41
N SER A 161 -8.12 16.86 5.64
CA SER A 161 -8.24 16.02 6.83
C SER A 161 -9.61 15.34 6.95
N VAL A 162 -10.68 16.00 6.49
CA VAL A 162 -12.02 15.39 6.42
C VAL A 162 -12.06 14.27 5.41
N ALA A 163 -11.53 14.49 4.20
CA ALA A 163 -11.50 13.46 3.15
C ALA A 163 -10.60 12.27 3.55
N GLU A 164 -9.41 12.55 4.07
CA GLU A 164 -8.48 11.54 4.58
C GLU A 164 -9.13 10.71 5.69
N ASN A 165 -9.76 11.33 6.69
CA ASN A 165 -10.40 10.58 7.77
C ASN A 165 -11.62 9.79 7.31
N LYS A 166 -12.38 10.28 6.32
CA LYS A 166 -13.47 9.51 5.70
C LYS A 166 -12.96 8.28 4.96
N GLU A 167 -11.80 8.36 4.35
CA GLU A 167 -11.14 7.20 3.75
C GLU A 167 -10.69 6.21 4.84
N MET A 168 -10.13 6.71 5.95
CA MET A 168 -9.70 5.88 7.07
C MET A 168 -10.87 5.14 7.76
N GLU A 169 -12.07 5.75 7.80
CA GLU A 169 -13.29 5.09 8.28
C GLU A 169 -13.61 3.83 7.47
N GLN A 170 -13.19 3.74 6.20
CA GLN A 170 -13.37 2.54 5.39
C GLN A 170 -12.18 1.58 5.54
N VAL A 171 -10.95 2.10 5.47
CA VAL A 171 -9.73 1.28 5.47
C VAL A 171 -9.58 0.49 6.77
N ILE A 172 -9.98 1.04 7.92
CA ILE A 172 -9.86 0.37 9.22
C ILE A 172 -10.56 -1.00 9.28
N HIS A 173 -11.55 -1.23 8.41
CA HIS A 173 -12.31 -2.48 8.34
C HIS A 173 -11.69 -3.55 7.44
N LEU A 174 -10.68 -3.20 6.64
CA LEU A 174 -10.15 -4.08 5.60
C LEU A 174 -9.02 -4.97 6.12
N TYR A 175 -8.85 -6.13 5.46
CA TYR A 175 -7.70 -7.01 5.62
C TYR A 175 -6.78 -6.87 4.42
N GLY A 176 -5.48 -6.72 4.66
CA GLY A 176 -4.45 -6.52 3.65
C GLY A 176 -3.60 -7.77 3.45
N LYS A 177 -3.26 -8.13 2.20
CA LYS A 177 -2.24 -9.14 1.88
C LYS A 177 -1.30 -8.60 0.83
N ILE A 178 0.00 -8.73 1.09
CA ILE A 178 1.03 -8.01 0.35
C ILE A 178 2.33 -8.78 0.22
N TYR A 179 2.93 -8.73 -0.98
CA TYR A 179 4.29 -9.20 -1.23
C TYR A 179 5.16 -8.10 -1.83
N HIS A 180 6.35 -7.90 -1.26
CA HIS A 180 7.40 -7.06 -1.84
C HIS A 180 8.34 -7.91 -2.70
N LEU A 181 8.60 -7.47 -3.93
CA LEU A 181 9.60 -8.04 -4.84
C LEU A 181 10.94 -7.34 -4.79
N TRP A 182 10.99 -6.11 -4.28
CA TRP A 182 12.24 -5.39 -4.09
C TRP A 182 12.42 -5.03 -2.62
N GLN A 183 13.43 -5.64 -2.00
CA GLN A 183 13.86 -5.35 -0.63
C GLN A 183 14.73 -4.09 -0.61
N THR A 184 14.10 -2.92 -0.68
CA THR A 184 14.78 -1.63 -0.87
C THR A 184 15.64 -1.23 0.33
N ASP A 185 15.32 -1.73 1.51
CA ASP A 185 16.07 -1.53 2.76
C ASP A 185 17.49 -2.14 2.70
N ARG A 186 17.75 -3.13 1.83
CA ARG A 186 19.10 -3.70 1.61
C ARG A 186 20.04 -2.74 0.89
N GLY A 187 19.51 -1.70 0.25
CA GLY A 187 20.29 -0.79 -0.59
C GLY A 187 20.75 -1.40 -1.91
N ASP A 188 20.22 -2.56 -2.31
CA ASP A 188 20.57 -3.19 -3.58
C ASP A 188 20.12 -2.33 -4.77
N ALA A 189 21.02 -2.20 -5.75
CA ALA A 189 20.78 -1.42 -6.96
C ALA A 189 19.83 -2.11 -7.97
N LEU A 190 19.53 -3.40 -7.75
CA LEU A 190 18.62 -4.24 -8.54
C LEU A 190 17.66 -5.03 -7.60
N PRO A 191 16.48 -5.47 -8.09
CA PRO A 191 15.53 -6.26 -7.29
C PRO A 191 16.02 -7.71 -7.16
N LEU A 192 16.88 -7.95 -6.17
CA LEU A 192 17.49 -9.27 -5.93
C LEU A 192 16.73 -10.08 -4.86
N GLY A 193 16.55 -11.37 -5.11
CA GLY A 193 15.97 -12.32 -4.16
C GLY A 193 14.53 -12.72 -4.52
N GLU A 194 13.89 -13.44 -3.60
CA GLU A 194 12.52 -13.94 -3.76
C GLU A 194 11.48 -12.95 -3.22
N PRO A 195 10.21 -13.02 -3.68
CA PRO A 195 9.10 -12.27 -3.12
C PRO A 195 8.99 -12.46 -1.60
N GLN A 196 8.81 -11.37 -0.87
CA GLN A 196 8.70 -11.37 0.59
C GLN A 196 7.29 -11.04 1.02
N LEU A 197 6.68 -11.91 1.83
CA LEU A 197 5.40 -11.60 2.48
C LEU A 197 5.62 -10.46 3.48
N MET A 198 4.80 -9.42 3.37
CA MET A 198 4.83 -8.29 4.28
C MET A 198 3.59 -8.27 5.18
N THR A 199 3.72 -7.66 6.35
CA THR A 199 2.64 -7.46 7.31
C THR A 199 2.65 -6.02 7.80
N SER A 200 1.55 -5.58 8.41
CA SER A 200 1.51 -4.32 9.14
C SER A 200 1.85 -4.51 10.62
N TYR A 201 2.21 -3.42 11.29
CA TYR A 201 2.41 -3.39 12.73
C TYR A 201 1.07 -3.38 13.46
N THR A 202 1.04 -3.93 14.68
CA THR A 202 -0.15 -3.94 15.55
C THR A 202 0.05 -3.11 16.83
N ALA A 203 1.29 -2.69 17.11
CA ALA A 203 1.63 -1.82 18.25
C ALA A 203 2.86 -0.93 17.94
N GLU A 204 3.01 0.16 18.70
CA GLU A 204 4.08 1.16 18.51
C GLU A 204 5.48 0.59 18.77
N ASP A 205 5.61 -0.26 19.78
CA ASP A 205 6.88 -0.89 20.19
C ASP A 205 7.38 -1.96 19.21
N GLN A 206 6.50 -2.43 18.32
CA GLN A 206 6.84 -3.40 17.28
C GLN A 206 7.61 -2.78 16.10
N MET A 207 7.48 -1.46 15.88
CA MET A 207 8.08 -0.77 14.74
C MET A 207 9.41 -0.11 15.11
N PRO A 208 10.56 -0.60 14.59
CA PRO A 208 11.86 0.03 14.83
C PRO A 208 11.89 1.49 14.36
N GLY A 209 12.15 2.40 15.30
CA GLY A 209 12.26 3.83 15.02
C GLY A 209 10.92 4.52 14.71
N PHE A 210 9.79 4.00 15.19
CA PHE A 210 8.43 4.52 14.93
C PHE A 210 8.36 6.05 14.88
N LYS A 211 8.74 6.73 15.96
CA LYS A 211 8.61 8.20 16.08
C LYS A 211 9.48 8.97 15.09
N GLU A 212 10.70 8.48 14.84
CA GLU A 212 11.66 9.10 13.92
C GLU A 212 11.14 8.97 12.48
N ARG A 213 10.78 7.75 12.06
CA ARG A 213 10.30 7.45 10.71
C ARG A 213 9.01 8.19 10.37
N LEU A 214 8.06 8.23 11.30
CA LEU A 214 6.83 9.00 11.09
C LEU A 214 7.13 10.50 11.01
N GLY A 215 8.08 11.01 11.81
CA GLY A 215 8.53 12.40 11.73
C GLY A 215 9.19 12.76 10.38
N GLU A 216 10.08 11.91 9.87
CA GLU A 216 10.71 12.08 8.55
C GLU A 216 9.68 12.05 7.41
N ARG A 217 8.70 11.15 7.51
CA ARG A 217 7.58 11.05 6.57
C ARG A 217 6.69 12.28 6.63
N ASP A 218 6.34 12.75 7.82
CA ASP A 218 5.53 13.95 8.02
C ASP A 218 6.25 15.22 7.55
N ALA A 219 7.58 15.28 7.68
CA ALA A 219 8.39 16.36 7.12
C ALA A 219 8.32 16.41 5.58
N ARG A 220 8.20 15.25 4.91
CA ARG A 220 8.06 15.16 3.44
C ARG A 220 6.65 15.45 2.96
N PHE A 221 5.64 14.83 3.56
CA PHE A 221 4.25 14.91 3.09
C PHE A 221 3.40 15.99 3.77
N GLY A 222 3.89 16.57 4.86
CA GLY A 222 3.18 17.53 5.69
C GLY A 222 2.17 16.92 6.66
N GLY A 223 1.91 17.64 7.74
CA GLY A 223 1.03 17.25 8.86
C GLY A 223 1.80 16.67 10.04
N ASP A 224 1.08 16.17 11.05
CA ASP A 224 1.65 15.50 12.23
C ASP A 224 0.84 14.23 12.53
N TRP A 225 1.52 13.09 12.64
CA TRP A 225 0.91 11.81 12.99
C TRP A 225 0.20 11.83 14.34
N ARG A 226 0.64 12.67 15.29
CA ARG A 226 -0.01 12.84 16.61
C ARG A 226 -1.35 13.53 16.46
N GLU A 227 -1.43 14.54 15.61
CA GLU A 227 -2.68 15.21 15.29
C GLU A 227 -3.62 14.26 14.57
N ARG A 228 -3.12 13.45 13.62
CA ARG A 228 -3.92 12.40 12.95
C ARG A 228 -4.42 11.36 13.95
N LYS A 229 -3.57 10.88 14.84
CA LYS A 229 -3.93 9.94 15.92
C LYS A 229 -5.06 10.49 16.77
N ALA A 230 -4.92 11.71 17.27
CA ALA A 230 -5.95 12.38 18.06
C ALA A 230 -7.26 12.59 17.27
N ALA A 231 -7.14 13.06 16.02
CA ALA A 231 -8.29 13.30 15.15
C ALA A 231 -9.07 12.02 14.80
N ARG A 232 -8.44 10.84 14.89
CA ARG A 232 -9.04 9.55 14.55
C ARG A 232 -9.50 8.77 15.78
N GLU A 233 -9.45 9.35 16.98
CA GLU A 233 -9.94 8.68 18.20
C GLU A 233 -11.41 8.24 18.07
N TYR A 234 -12.24 9.05 17.38
CA TYR A 234 -13.66 8.76 17.16
C TYR A 234 -13.93 7.55 16.26
N ILE A 235 -12.97 7.12 15.42
CA ILE A 235 -13.15 5.97 14.53
C ILE A 235 -13.17 4.71 15.39
N ALA A 236 -14.32 4.03 15.41
CA ALA A 236 -14.49 2.80 16.18
C ALA A 236 -13.57 1.70 15.64
N VAL A 237 -12.92 0.98 16.55
CA VAL A 237 -12.13 -0.21 16.17
C VAL A 237 -13.11 -1.34 15.89
N PRO A 238 -13.09 -1.94 14.68
CA PRO A 238 -13.97 -3.05 14.36
C PRO A 238 -13.61 -4.32 15.13
N GLU A 239 -14.60 -5.18 15.36
CA GLU A 239 -14.37 -6.56 15.77
C GLU A 239 -13.78 -7.34 14.59
N LEU A 240 -12.46 -7.46 14.56
CA LEU A 240 -11.75 -8.22 13.54
C LEU A 240 -11.47 -9.63 14.08
N GLY A 241 -11.97 -10.64 13.36
CA GLY A 241 -11.80 -12.05 13.69
C GLY A 241 -10.75 -12.76 12.83
N GLY A 242 -10.56 -14.05 13.09
CA GLY A 242 -9.77 -14.97 12.28
C GLY A 242 -8.27 -14.96 12.56
N GLU A 243 -7.52 -15.53 11.62
CA GLU A 243 -6.09 -15.80 11.77
C GLU A 243 -5.17 -14.66 11.26
N ALA A 244 -5.72 -13.48 10.95
CA ALA A 244 -4.92 -12.32 10.55
C ALA A 244 -3.91 -11.90 11.64
N ASP A 245 -2.92 -11.11 11.25
CA ASP A 245 -1.82 -10.64 12.10
C ASP A 245 -1.02 -11.80 12.75
N ALA A 246 -1.01 -12.96 12.11
CA ALA A 246 -0.37 -14.18 12.62
C ALA A 246 1.11 -13.98 12.96
N THR A 247 1.80 -13.06 12.28
CA THR A 247 3.17 -12.65 12.60
C THR A 247 3.32 -12.25 14.07
N TRP A 248 2.34 -11.55 14.65
CA TRP A 248 2.43 -10.94 15.97
C TRP A 248 1.79 -11.76 17.10
N LYS A 249 1.06 -12.83 16.75
CA LYS A 249 0.45 -13.75 17.73
C LYS A 249 1.52 -14.60 18.42
N GLU A 250 1.19 -15.16 19.59
CA GLU A 250 2.07 -16.07 20.34
C GLU A 250 2.52 -17.24 19.45
N GLY A 251 3.83 -17.45 19.34
CA GLY A 251 4.43 -18.44 18.43
C GLY A 251 4.63 -17.98 16.98
N GLY A 252 4.18 -16.78 16.61
CA GLY A 252 4.49 -16.11 15.34
C GLY A 252 5.89 -15.48 15.33
N ALA A 253 6.39 -15.10 14.15
CA ALA A 253 7.76 -14.58 13.97
C ALA A 253 8.05 -13.27 14.72
N GLY A 254 7.01 -12.51 15.09
CA GLY A 254 7.05 -11.26 15.84
C GLY A 254 6.55 -11.38 17.29
N GLY A 255 5.95 -12.51 17.66
CA GLY A 255 5.53 -12.77 19.04
C GLY A 255 6.73 -12.92 19.97
N GLY A 256 6.73 -12.19 21.10
CA GLY A 256 7.71 -12.40 22.16
C GLY A 256 7.63 -13.83 22.70
N LYS A 257 8.78 -14.47 22.90
CA LYS A 257 8.87 -15.62 23.81
C LYS A 257 8.82 -15.13 25.25
#